data_AF-A0A351TK38-F1
#
_entry.id   AF-A0A351TK38-F1
#
_cell.length_a   1.000
_cell.length_b   1.000
_cell.length_c   1.000
_cell.angle_alpha   90.00
_cell.angle_beta   90.00
_cell.angle_gamma   90.00
#
_symmetry.space_group_name_H-M   'P 1'
#
loop_
_entity.id
_entity.type
_entity.pdbx_description
1 polymer ?
#
loop_
_entity_poly.entity_id
_entity_poly.type
_entity_poly.pdbx_seq_one_letter_code
_entity_poly.pdbx_strand_id
1 'polypeptide(L)'
;MVPIEKNILVVDEQGNEYEATWPKRARGLVKNGRARFLSENKICLACPPDRYLEDNGMTDIDIGMSNVETTEGAAAALEEAVDLAYIFRQIKAIQDQTAYLNNAIDGLTQMTDGDSGDCGSPGNIQGQAKAQALGDVVRCRETTNQQLLNFYITVYNDMTS
;
A
#
# COMPACT_ATOMS: atom_id res chain seq x y z
N MET A 1 -51.67 1.18 -11.15
CA MET A 1 -50.51 1.53 -10.31
C MET A 1 -49.72 0.25 -10.10
N VAL A 2 -48.64 0.05 -10.86
CA VAL A 2 -47.80 -1.16 -10.72
C VAL A 2 -47.02 -1.02 -9.42
N PRO A 3 -47.02 -2.02 -8.51
CA PRO A 3 -46.21 -1.97 -7.31
C PRO A 3 -44.74 -1.79 -7.68
N ILE A 4 -44.07 -0.80 -7.10
CA ILE A 4 -42.63 -0.61 -7.31
C ILE A 4 -41.92 -1.59 -6.39
N GLU A 5 -41.32 -2.62 -6.98
CA GLU A 5 -40.55 -3.62 -6.26
C GLU A 5 -39.13 -3.12 -5.93
N LYS A 6 -38.56 -3.66 -4.85
CA LYS A 6 -37.16 -3.45 -4.46
C LYS A 6 -36.28 -4.33 -5.35
N ASN A 7 -35.89 -3.83 -6.51
CA ASN A 7 -35.13 -4.60 -7.51
C ASN A 7 -33.67 -4.16 -7.67
N ILE A 8 -33.18 -3.20 -6.89
CA ILE A 8 -31.77 -2.76 -6.94
C ILE A 8 -31.00 -3.42 -5.81
N LEU A 9 -30.03 -4.26 -6.15
CA LEU A 9 -29.09 -4.87 -5.22
C LEU A 9 -28.12 -3.81 -4.67
N VAL A 10 -27.83 -3.89 -3.38
CA VAL A 10 -26.96 -2.96 -2.68
C VAL A 10 -25.79 -3.77 -2.12
N VAL A 11 -24.57 -3.38 -2.46
CA VAL A 11 -23.35 -4.04 -1.95
C VAL A 11 -22.43 -3.00 -1.30
N ASP A 12 -21.49 -3.44 -0.47
CA ASP A 12 -20.35 -2.61 -0.05
C ASP A 12 -19.08 -2.91 -0.85
N GLU A 13 -17.98 -2.23 -0.53
CA GLU A 13 -16.68 -2.45 -1.19
C GLU A 13 -16.03 -3.79 -0.85
N GLN A 14 -16.47 -4.44 0.24
CA GLN A 14 -15.99 -5.76 0.68
C GLN A 14 -16.79 -6.90 0.03
N GLY A 15 -17.84 -6.56 -0.74
CA GLY A 15 -18.70 -7.51 -1.43
C GLY A 15 -19.84 -8.08 -0.58
N ASN A 16 -20.13 -7.50 0.59
CA ASN A 16 -21.30 -7.91 1.37
C ASN A 16 -22.58 -7.37 0.73
N GLU A 17 -23.57 -8.25 0.55
CA GLU A 17 -24.86 -7.91 -0.04
C GLU A 17 -25.85 -7.45 1.04
N TYR A 18 -26.51 -6.33 0.81
CA TYR A 18 -27.56 -5.76 1.65
C TYR A 18 -28.94 -5.96 1.01
N GLU A 19 -29.99 -5.62 1.78
CA GLU A 19 -31.36 -5.66 1.28
C GLU A 19 -31.54 -4.79 0.04
N ALA A 20 -32.25 -5.31 -0.96
CA ALA A 20 -32.55 -4.59 -2.18
C ALA A 20 -33.31 -3.28 -1.89
N THR A 21 -33.00 -2.23 -2.67
CA THR A 21 -33.61 -0.91 -2.53
C THR A 21 -34.44 -0.53 -3.74
N TRP A 22 -35.18 0.57 -3.62
CA TRP A 22 -36.02 1.10 -4.70
C TRP A 22 -35.18 1.87 -5.73
N PRO A 23 -35.46 1.75 -7.05
CA PRO A 23 -34.75 2.46 -8.13
C PRO A 23 -34.57 3.97 -7.92
N LYS A 24 -35.62 4.64 -7.44
CA LYS A 24 -35.58 6.08 -7.17
C LYS A 24 -34.57 6.45 -6.08
N ARG A 25 -34.49 5.62 -5.03
CA ARG A 25 -33.55 5.81 -3.92
C ARG A 25 -32.11 5.52 -4.34
N ALA A 26 -31.90 4.46 -5.13
CA ALA A 26 -30.59 4.13 -5.69
C ALA A 26 -30.03 5.28 -6.56
N ARG A 27 -30.84 5.82 -7.48
CA ARG A 27 -30.45 6.99 -8.29
C ARG A 27 -30.15 8.22 -7.44
N GLY A 28 -30.91 8.43 -6.36
CA GLY A 28 -30.66 9.52 -5.41
C GLY A 28 -29.34 9.37 -4.65
N LEU A 29 -29.00 8.15 -4.23
CA LEU A 29 -27.71 7.86 -3.57
C LEU A 29 -26.53 8.11 -4.49
N VAL A 30 -26.65 7.70 -5.76
CA VAL A 30 -25.58 7.91 -6.76
C VAL A 30 -25.45 9.38 -7.14
N LYS A 31 -26.56 10.10 -7.35
CA LYS A 31 -26.54 11.54 -7.66
C LYS A 31 -25.86 12.36 -6.54
N ASN A 32 -26.04 11.95 -5.29
CA ASN A 32 -25.45 12.61 -4.13
C ASN A 32 -24.05 12.07 -3.77
N GLY A 33 -23.43 11.24 -4.62
CA GLY A 33 -22.07 10.74 -4.42
C GLY A 33 -21.90 9.74 -3.28
N ARG A 34 -22.99 9.17 -2.74
CA ARG A 34 -22.96 8.22 -1.61
C ARG A 34 -22.87 6.75 -2.05
N ALA A 35 -23.02 6.49 -3.34
CA ALA A 35 -22.94 5.16 -3.93
C ALA A 35 -22.50 5.27 -5.40
N ARG A 36 -22.04 4.15 -5.97
CA ARG A 36 -21.70 4.01 -7.39
C ARG A 36 -22.53 2.89 -8.04
N PHE A 37 -22.94 3.05 -9.30
CA PHE A 37 -23.55 1.93 -10.04
C PHE A 37 -22.45 0.94 -10.45
N LEU A 38 -22.59 -0.32 -10.03
CA LEU A 38 -21.77 -1.42 -10.54
C LEU A 38 -22.42 -2.07 -11.77
N SER A 39 -23.75 -2.08 -11.83
CA SER A 39 -24.55 -2.51 -13.00
C SER A 39 -25.94 -1.88 -12.96
N GLU A 40 -26.77 -2.12 -13.97
CA GLU A 40 -28.10 -1.51 -14.12
C GLU A 40 -29.01 -1.70 -12.89
N ASN A 41 -28.91 -2.86 -12.22
CA ASN A 41 -29.66 -3.19 -11.00
C ASN A 41 -28.76 -3.43 -9.78
N LYS A 42 -27.53 -2.91 -9.75
CA LYS A 42 -26.61 -3.08 -8.61
C LYS A 42 -25.84 -1.80 -8.29
N ILE A 43 -25.91 -1.35 -7.03
CA ILE A 43 -25.14 -0.22 -6.51
C ILE A 43 -24.18 -0.66 -5.41
N CYS A 44 -23.02 0.00 -5.32
CA CYS A 44 -22.07 -0.14 -4.24
C CYS A 44 -22.11 1.11 -3.35
N LEU A 45 -22.26 0.97 -2.04
CA LEU A 45 -21.99 2.05 -1.10
C LEU A 45 -20.48 2.29 -1.09
N ALA A 46 -20.05 3.47 -1.49
CA ALA A 46 -18.66 3.88 -1.33
C ALA A 46 -18.44 4.30 0.13
N CYS A 47 -17.37 3.80 0.75
CA CYS A 47 -16.76 4.32 1.97
C CYS A 47 -15.26 4.42 1.63
N PRO A 48 -14.53 5.57 1.75
CA PRO A 48 -14.26 6.25 3.04
C PRO A 48 -14.01 7.80 2.91
N PRO A 49 -13.75 8.55 4.00
CA PRO A 49 -12.42 8.58 4.58
C PRO A 49 -12.41 8.00 5.99
N ASP A 50 -11.29 7.35 6.33
CA ASP A 50 -10.89 7.24 7.71
C ASP A 50 -10.94 8.65 8.32
N ARG A 51 -11.87 8.84 9.25
CA ARG A 51 -11.71 9.89 10.23
C ARG A 51 -10.55 9.43 11.10
N TYR A 52 -9.33 9.81 10.73
CA TYR A 52 -8.37 10.21 11.75
C TYR A 52 -9.13 11.21 12.61
N LEU A 53 -9.55 10.73 13.79
CA LEU A 53 -10.14 11.57 14.82
C LEU A 53 -9.16 12.73 15.04
N GLU A 54 -9.67 13.92 14.79
CA GLU A 54 -9.00 15.19 15.04
C GLU A 54 -8.34 15.15 16.43
N ASP A 55 -7.03 15.35 16.50
CA ASP A 55 -6.42 15.91 17.70
C ASP A 55 -5.88 17.30 17.36
N ASN A 56 -6.42 18.29 18.06
CA ASN A 56 -6.14 19.70 17.88
C ASN A 56 -4.72 20.03 18.34
N GLY A 57 -3.84 20.36 17.41
CA GLY A 57 -2.53 20.95 17.69
C GLY A 57 -2.22 22.07 16.70
N MET A 58 -2.70 23.27 16.99
CA MET A 58 -2.37 24.49 16.24
C MET A 58 -0.96 24.94 16.65
N THR A 59 0.03 24.80 15.77
CA THR A 59 1.33 25.50 15.92
C THR A 59 1.55 26.40 14.73
N ASP A 60 1.41 27.70 14.96
CA ASP A 60 1.81 28.77 14.04
C ASP A 60 3.34 28.72 13.85
N ILE A 61 3.81 28.43 12.64
CA ILE A 61 5.18 28.73 12.22
C ILE A 61 5.13 29.37 10.83
N ASP A 62 5.59 30.61 10.79
CA ASP A 62 5.63 31.51 9.64
C ASP A 62 6.28 30.91 8.39
N ILE A 63 5.62 31.14 7.25
CA ILE A 63 6.06 30.79 5.90
C ILE A 63 7.05 31.86 5.41
N GLY A 64 8.32 31.48 5.29
CA GLY A 64 9.32 32.16 4.46
C GLY A 64 9.19 31.71 3.00
N MET A 65 8.67 32.61 2.17
CA MET A 65 8.40 32.45 0.74
C MET A 65 9.70 32.33 -0.09
N SER A 66 9.79 31.34 -0.98
CA SER A 66 10.52 31.49 -2.25
C SER A 66 9.79 30.73 -3.36
N ASN A 67 9.42 31.51 -4.39
CA ASN A 67 8.58 31.17 -5.53
C ASN A 67 9.19 30.12 -6.46
N VAL A 68 8.39 29.15 -6.91
CA VAL A 68 8.30 28.75 -8.32
C VAL A 68 6.82 28.48 -8.67
N GLU A 69 6.19 29.52 -9.21
CA GLU A 69 5.04 29.50 -10.12
C GLU A 69 5.36 28.64 -11.37
N THR A 70 4.49 27.92 -12.08
CA THR A 70 3.04 27.72 -12.17
C THR A 70 2.87 26.49 -13.08
N THR A 71 1.94 25.55 -12.86
CA THR A 71 0.65 25.50 -13.58
C THR A 71 -0.16 24.31 -13.06
N GLU A 72 -1.36 24.60 -12.61
CA GLU A 72 -2.38 23.63 -12.23
C GLU A 72 -3.08 23.04 -13.47
N GLY A 73 -3.54 21.80 -13.33
CA GLY A 73 -4.83 21.40 -13.90
C GLY A 73 -4.79 20.40 -15.06
N ALA A 74 -4.80 19.11 -14.72
CA ALA A 74 -5.67 18.14 -15.38
C ALA A 74 -5.82 16.90 -14.50
N ALA A 75 -6.96 16.83 -13.80
CA ALA A 75 -7.56 15.56 -13.43
C ALA A 75 -7.88 14.81 -14.73
N ALA A 76 -6.94 14.00 -15.19
CA ALA A 76 -7.15 12.99 -16.20
C ALA A 76 -6.93 11.65 -15.50
N ALA A 77 -7.98 10.85 -15.41
CA ALA A 77 -7.86 9.42 -15.21
C ALA A 77 -7.01 8.87 -16.36
N LEU A 78 -5.69 8.82 -16.16
CA LEU A 78 -4.79 8.07 -17.02
C LEU A 78 -4.82 6.65 -16.47
N GLU A 79 -5.32 5.71 -17.26
CA GLU A 79 -4.57 4.46 -17.38
C GLU A 79 -3.14 4.89 -17.72
N GLU A 80 -2.27 5.04 -16.71
CA GLU A 80 -0.84 5.10 -16.95
C GLU A 80 -0.51 3.74 -17.54
N ALA A 81 -0.48 3.67 -18.88
CA ALA A 81 0.14 2.57 -19.56
C ALA A 81 1.50 2.39 -18.88
N VAL A 82 1.68 1.23 -18.24
CA VAL A 82 2.89 0.92 -17.49
C VAL A 82 4.01 0.87 -18.51
N ASP A 83 4.67 2.02 -18.70
CA ASP A 83 5.75 2.17 -19.64
C ASP A 83 7.03 1.57 -19.04
N LEU A 84 7.92 1.09 -19.91
CA LEU A 84 9.21 0.51 -19.53
C LEU A 84 10.02 1.50 -18.68
N ALA A 85 9.95 2.79 -19.00
CA ALA A 85 10.59 3.85 -18.23
C ALA A 85 10.02 3.99 -16.81
N TYR A 86 8.72 3.74 -16.61
CA TYR A 86 8.11 3.71 -15.29
C TYR A 86 8.62 2.50 -14.49
N ILE A 87 8.66 1.31 -15.09
CA ILE A 87 9.16 0.09 -14.46
C ILE A 87 10.61 0.28 -13.98
N PHE A 88 11.51 0.78 -14.83
CA PHE A 88 12.89 1.01 -14.44
C PHE A 88 13.05 2.02 -13.30
N ARG A 89 12.20 3.06 -13.27
CA ARG A 89 12.19 4.03 -12.18
C ARG A 89 11.76 3.40 -10.86
N GLN A 90 10.72 2.57 -10.88
CA GLN A 90 10.27 1.83 -9.69
C GLN A 90 11.34 0.84 -9.21
N ILE A 91 11.99 0.13 -10.12
CA ILE A 91 13.11 -0.76 -9.80
C ILE A 91 14.27 0.00 -9.15
N LYS A 92 14.63 1.16 -9.69
CA LYS A 92 15.66 2.04 -9.11
C LYS A 92 15.25 2.49 -7.70
N ALA A 93 13.99 2.86 -7.49
CA ALA A 93 13.50 3.23 -6.17
C ALA A 93 13.64 2.08 -5.16
N ILE A 94 13.29 0.85 -5.54
CA ILE A 94 13.46 -0.35 -4.70
C ILE A 94 14.96 -0.63 -4.41
N GLN A 95 15.83 -0.41 -5.39
CA GLN A 95 17.26 -0.58 -5.22
C GLN A 95 17.85 0.43 -4.22
N ASP A 96 17.43 1.70 -4.32
CA ASP A 96 17.92 2.81 -3.50
C ASP A 96 17.33 2.78 -2.07
N GLN A 97 16.17 2.14 -1.88
CA GLN A 97 15.55 1.91 -0.57
C GLN A 97 16.33 0.88 0.26
N THR A 98 17.50 1.25 0.78
CA THR A 98 18.30 0.40 1.69
C THR A 98 18.33 0.91 3.13
N ALA A 99 17.93 2.16 3.36
CA ALA A 99 17.98 2.79 4.68
C ALA A 99 17.18 2.01 5.75
N TYR A 100 16.04 1.42 5.37
CA TYR A 100 15.23 0.62 6.30
C TYR A 100 15.95 -0.64 6.79
N LEU A 101 16.87 -1.21 5.98
CA LEU A 101 17.66 -2.38 6.36
C LEU A 101 18.65 -2.03 7.47
N ASN A 102 19.30 -0.88 7.37
CA ASN A 102 20.20 -0.39 8.41
C ASN A 102 19.44 -0.18 9.72
N ASN A 103 18.26 0.44 9.66
CA ASN A 103 17.41 0.60 10.85
C ASN A 103 16.98 -0.75 11.46
N ALA A 104 16.66 -1.75 10.63
CA ALA A 104 16.30 -3.09 11.11
C ALA A 104 17.49 -3.81 11.75
N ILE A 105 18.69 -3.71 11.14
CA ILE A 105 19.93 -4.27 11.68
C ILE A 105 20.31 -3.55 12.99
N ASP A 106 20.19 -2.23 13.04
CA ASP A 106 20.46 -1.44 14.25
C ASP A 106 19.50 -1.82 15.37
N GLY A 107 18.21 -1.95 15.08
CA GLY A 107 17.21 -2.42 16.03
C GLY A 107 17.55 -3.82 16.58
N LEU A 108 17.97 -4.75 15.71
CA LEU A 108 18.39 -6.08 16.12
C LEU A 108 19.69 -6.06 16.94
N THR A 109 20.68 -5.27 16.55
CA THR A 109 21.98 -5.21 17.24
C THR A 109 21.86 -4.60 18.64
N GLN A 110 20.96 -3.64 18.83
CA GLN A 110 20.67 -3.02 20.13
C GLN A 110 19.91 -3.94 21.10
N MET A 111 19.23 -4.98 20.61
CA MET A 111 18.61 -5.97 21.49
C MET A 111 19.69 -6.75 22.25
N THR A 112 19.51 -6.98 23.55
CA THR A 112 20.36 -7.93 24.30
C THR A 112 20.21 -9.32 23.70
N ASP A 113 21.27 -10.11 23.75
CA ASP A 113 21.24 -11.51 23.40
C ASP A 113 20.66 -12.37 24.52
N GLY A 114 20.39 -11.84 25.72
CA GLY A 114 19.83 -12.60 26.84
C GLY A 114 20.89 -13.42 27.59
N ASP A 115 20.47 -14.11 28.65
CA ASP A 115 21.38 -14.93 29.46
C ASP A 115 21.62 -16.30 28.81
N SER A 116 22.84 -16.80 28.91
CA SER A 116 23.24 -18.11 28.36
C SER A 116 22.77 -19.28 29.23
N GLY A 117 22.30 -19.00 30.44
CA GLY A 117 21.82 -19.98 31.40
C GLY A 117 22.93 -20.88 31.96
N ASP A 118 22.61 -21.63 33.01
CA ASP A 118 23.54 -22.57 33.65
C ASP A 118 23.75 -23.84 32.81
N CYS A 119 24.77 -24.63 33.18
CA CYS A 119 25.06 -25.93 32.59
C CYS A 119 23.81 -26.84 32.58
N GLY A 120 23.42 -27.32 31.40
CA GLY A 120 22.21 -28.13 31.19
C GLY A 120 20.98 -27.32 30.72
N SER A 121 21.07 -25.99 30.70
CA SER A 121 20.06 -25.13 30.08
C SER A 121 20.14 -25.18 28.55
N PRO A 122 19.09 -24.78 27.81
CA PRO A 122 19.08 -24.76 26.34
C PRO A 122 20.09 -23.81 25.68
N GLY A 123 20.95 -23.13 26.46
CA GLY A 123 21.90 -22.13 26.00
C GLY A 123 21.24 -20.77 25.72
N ASN A 124 21.99 -19.91 25.04
CA ASN A 124 21.53 -18.57 24.67
C ASN A 124 20.55 -18.59 23.48
N ILE A 125 19.29 -18.96 23.76
CA ILE A 125 18.22 -19.05 22.73
C ILE A 125 18.00 -17.69 22.04
N GLN A 126 18.01 -16.60 22.81
CA GLN A 126 17.72 -15.26 22.28
C GLN A 126 18.87 -14.76 21.38
N GLY A 127 20.13 -15.00 21.74
CA GLY A 127 21.28 -14.77 20.89
C GLY A 127 21.23 -15.59 19.59
N GLN A 128 20.82 -16.86 19.66
CA GLN A 128 20.63 -17.69 18.47
C GLN A 128 19.53 -17.15 17.55
N ALA A 129 18.37 -16.78 18.11
CA ALA A 129 17.27 -16.21 17.35
C ALA A 129 17.66 -14.87 16.69
N LYS A 130 18.40 -14.02 17.41
CA LYS A 130 18.95 -12.76 16.88
C LYS A 130 19.91 -12.99 15.72
N ALA A 131 20.84 -13.93 15.85
CA ALA A 131 21.77 -14.28 14.78
C ALA A 131 21.05 -14.82 13.53
N GLN A 132 20.00 -15.64 13.73
CA GLN A 132 19.15 -16.13 12.65
C GLN A 132 18.41 -14.98 11.96
N ALA A 133 17.78 -14.08 12.72
CA ALA A 133 17.07 -12.94 12.16
C ALA A 133 17.99 -12.03 11.31
N LEU A 134 19.21 -11.75 11.77
CA LEU A 134 20.20 -11.02 10.98
C LEU A 134 20.58 -11.76 9.69
N GLY A 135 20.80 -13.08 9.78
CA GLY A 135 21.08 -13.90 8.61
C GLY A 135 19.94 -13.89 7.59
N ASP A 136 18.69 -13.92 8.05
CA ASP A 136 17.51 -13.88 7.19
C ASP A 136 17.32 -12.52 6.53
N VAL A 137 17.59 -11.40 7.22
CA VAL A 137 17.58 -10.06 6.60
C VAL A 137 18.56 -9.99 5.44
N VAL A 138 19.80 -10.47 5.65
CA VAL A 138 20.83 -10.49 4.60
C VAL A 138 20.41 -11.41 3.45
N ARG A 139 19.90 -12.61 3.75
CA ARG A 139 19.45 -13.57 2.73
C ARG A 139 18.31 -13.00 1.89
N CYS A 140 17.31 -12.39 2.51
CA CYS A 140 16.19 -11.77 1.82
C CYS A 140 16.66 -10.64 0.91
N ARG A 141 17.58 -9.79 1.39
CA ARG A 141 18.14 -8.70 0.56
C ARG A 141 18.92 -9.24 -0.63
N GLU A 142 19.74 -10.26 -0.43
CA GLU A 142 20.49 -10.89 -1.52
C GLU A 142 19.56 -11.57 -2.53
N THR A 143 18.46 -12.16 -2.07
CA THR A 143 17.42 -12.72 -2.95
C THR A 143 16.81 -11.63 -3.84
N THR A 144 16.50 -10.45 -3.30
CA THR A 144 16.03 -9.30 -4.11
C THR A 144 17.07 -8.89 -5.15
N ASN A 145 18.36 -8.85 -4.79
CA ASN A 145 19.43 -8.52 -5.74
C ASN A 145 19.53 -9.54 -6.87
N GLN A 146 19.44 -10.84 -6.55
CA GLN A 146 19.45 -11.90 -7.56
C GLN A 146 18.26 -11.81 -8.51
N GLN A 147 17.06 -11.53 -7.99
CA GLN A 147 15.87 -11.29 -8.81
C GLN A 147 16.05 -10.08 -9.75
N LEU A 148 16.66 -9.01 -9.24
CA LEU A 148 16.95 -7.81 -10.03
C LEU A 148 17.95 -8.10 -11.17
N LEU A 149 19.01 -8.84 -10.90
CA LEU A 149 19.97 -9.27 -11.93
C LEU A 149 19.30 -10.13 -13.00
N ASN A 150 18.46 -11.08 -12.60
CA ASN A 150 17.71 -11.93 -13.53
C ASN A 150 16.76 -11.10 -14.42
N PHE A 151 16.14 -10.06 -13.86
CA PHE A 151 15.33 -9.13 -14.65
C PHE A 151 16.17 -8.42 -15.71
N TYR A 152 17.34 -7.86 -15.33
CA TYR A 152 18.21 -7.18 -16.29
C TYR A 152 18.73 -8.10 -17.39
N ILE A 153 19.06 -9.36 -17.06
CA ILE A 153 19.46 -10.36 -18.06
C ILE A 153 18.32 -10.61 -19.05
N THR A 154 17.09 -10.77 -18.56
CA THR A 154 15.91 -10.97 -19.42
C THR A 154 15.71 -9.80 -20.37
N VAL A 155 15.73 -8.57 -19.85
CA VAL A 155 15.55 -7.36 -20.68
C VAL A 155 16.69 -7.21 -21.70
N TYR A 156 17.93 -7.50 -21.31
CA TYR A 156 19.07 -7.47 -22.24
C TYR A 156 18.90 -8.48 -23.39
N ASN A 157 18.47 -9.71 -23.08
CA ASN A 157 18.24 -10.75 -24.07
C ASN A 157 17.09 -10.37 -25.02
N ASP A 158 16.01 -9.77 -24.52
CA ASP A 158 14.89 -9.31 -25.35
C ASP A 158 15.28 -8.14 -26.27
N MET A 159 16.21 -7.28 -25.86
CA MET A 159 16.72 -6.19 -26.70
C MET A 159 17.73 -6.64 -27.75
N THR A 160 18.37 -7.80 -27.55
CA THR A 160 19.43 -8.32 -28.43
C THR A 160 19.00 -9.51 -29.30
N SER A 161 17.81 -10.06 -29.06
CA SER A 161 17.16 -11.09 -29.88
C SER A 161 16.32 -10.48 -31.00
#